data_AF-A0A3D6CKB0-F1
#
_entry.id   AF-A0A3D6CKB0-F1
#
_cell.length_a   1.000
_cell.length_b   1.000
_cell.length_c   1.000
_cell.angle_alpha   90.00
_cell.angle_beta   90.00
_cell.angle_gamma   90.00
#
_symmetry.space_group_name_H-M   'P 1'
#
loop_
_entity.id
_entity.type
_entity.pdbx_description
1 polymer ?
#
loop_
_entity_poly.entity_id
_entity_poly.type
_entity_poly.pdbx_seq_one_letter_code
_entity_poly.pdbx_strand_id
1 'polypeptide(L)'
;MSVFQFLKSKTFFMQIAIAIVALLLFVFGLKFWLGITTNHDQKIQVPDLQKLNLADVAVKLQELDLAYKIIDSASFNPAYPRKSVIEQTPEAGDFVKEKRKIYLTLNPSKYRDVTVPDLNGRTKRQASSQLRAMGLHIGTDFTFVRDIGKDVVRGIRFKGKTINKGDKVALNSILDLVLGDGKGR
;
A
#
# COMPACT_ATOMS: atom_id res chain seq x y z
N MET A 1 61.65 -40.22 -4.07
CA MET A 1 61.17 -40.66 -2.74
C MET A 1 59.76 -41.20 -2.91
N SER A 2 59.44 -42.36 -2.35
CA SER A 2 58.09 -42.94 -2.47
C SER A 2 57.09 -42.05 -1.72
N VAL A 3 55.93 -41.77 -2.33
CA VAL A 3 54.83 -40.97 -1.73
C VAL A 3 54.47 -41.49 -0.33
N PHE A 4 54.54 -42.81 -0.13
CA PHE A 4 54.29 -43.46 1.15
C PHE A 4 55.31 -43.12 2.26
N GLN A 5 56.57 -42.87 1.92
CA GLN A 5 57.58 -42.44 2.89
C GLN A 5 57.40 -40.97 3.28
N PHE A 6 56.93 -40.12 2.36
CA PHE A 6 56.60 -38.72 2.65
C PHE A 6 55.42 -38.60 3.61
N LEU A 7 54.35 -39.39 3.42
CA LEU A 7 53.18 -39.40 4.30
C LEU A 7 53.49 -39.85 5.75
N LYS A 8 54.59 -40.58 5.98
CA LYS A 8 55.05 -40.97 7.33
C LYS A 8 56.12 -40.02 7.90
N SER A 9 56.51 -38.98 7.17
CA SER A 9 57.57 -38.07 7.57
C SER A 9 57.10 -37.08 8.64
N LYS A 10 58.01 -36.64 9.52
CA LYS A 10 57.73 -35.58 10.51
C LYS A 10 57.29 -34.26 9.84
N THR A 11 57.83 -33.97 8.66
CA THR A 11 57.50 -32.78 7.87
C THR A 11 56.05 -32.77 7.40
N PHE A 12 55.49 -33.92 7.03
CA PHE A 12 54.08 -34.03 6.61
C PHE A 12 53.13 -33.72 7.78
N PHE A 13 53.36 -34.33 8.94
CA PHE A 13 52.57 -34.04 10.14
C PHE A 13 52.71 -32.59 10.61
N MET A 14 53.89 -31.98 10.45
CA MET A 14 54.10 -30.56 10.75
C MET A 14 53.30 -29.64 9.82
N GLN A 15 53.24 -29.94 8.51
CA GLN A 15 52.41 -29.20 7.56
C GLN A 15 50.91 -29.37 7.85
N ILE A 16 50.46 -30.57 8.23
CA ILE A 16 49.08 -30.79 8.68
C ILE A 16 48.77 -29.96 9.92
N ALA A 17 49.64 -29.95 10.92
CA ALA A 17 49.44 -29.15 12.13
C ALA A 17 49.35 -27.65 11.80
N ILE A 18 50.26 -27.13 10.95
CA ILE A 18 50.21 -25.75 10.47
C ILE A 18 48.91 -25.47 9.70
N ALA A 19 48.48 -26.38 8.82
CA ALA A 19 47.24 -26.24 8.07
C ALA A 19 46.01 -26.21 8.99
N ILE A 20 45.97 -27.05 10.04
CA ILE A 20 44.91 -27.06 11.05
C ILE A 20 44.90 -25.74 11.82
N VAL A 21 46.06 -25.26 12.28
CA VAL A 21 46.16 -23.98 13.00
C VAL A 21 45.73 -22.82 12.10
N ALA A 22 46.18 -22.78 10.84
CA ALA A 22 45.79 -21.77 9.87
C ALA A 22 44.28 -21.80 9.60
N LEU A 23 43.69 -22.99 9.46
CA LEU A 23 42.24 -23.15 9.29
C LEU A 23 41.47 -22.64 10.52
N LEU A 24 41.92 -22.96 11.73
CA LEU A 24 41.29 -22.48 12.97
C LEU A 24 41.35 -20.96 13.08
N LEU A 25 42.52 -20.36 12.79
CA LEU A 25 42.67 -18.90 12.76
C LEU A 25 41.78 -18.26 11.71
N PHE A 26 41.67 -18.85 10.53
CA PHE A 26 40.79 -18.38 9.46
C PHE A 26 39.32 -18.42 9.87
N VAL A 27 38.85 -19.53 10.46
CA VAL A 27 37.47 -19.67 10.95
C VAL A 27 37.18 -18.66 12.07
N PHE A 28 38.12 -18.45 12.99
CA PHE A 28 37.97 -17.48 14.08
C PHE A 28 37.94 -16.03 13.56
N GLY A 29 38.82 -15.70 12.62
CA GLY A 29 38.84 -14.40 11.93
C GLY A 29 37.55 -14.14 11.17
N LEU A 30 37.04 -15.14 10.43
CA LEU A 30 35.74 -15.06 9.76
C LEU A 30 34.59 -14.85 10.74
N LYS A 31 34.55 -15.57 11.86
CA LYS A 31 33.53 -15.39 12.90
C LYS A 31 33.53 -13.97 13.46
N PHE A 32 34.71 -13.44 13.78
CA PHE A 32 34.85 -12.09 14.31
C PHE A 32 34.43 -11.02 13.31
N TRP A 33 34.88 -11.15 12.05
CA TRP A 33 34.44 -10.26 10.96
C TRP A 33 32.92 -10.33 10.78
N LEU A 34 32.36 -11.53 10.63
CA LEU A 34 30.92 -11.72 10.45
C LEU A 34 30.12 -11.13 11.61
N GLY A 35 30.58 -11.28 12.86
CA GLY A 35 29.94 -10.66 14.03
C GLY A 35 29.82 -9.14 13.90
N ILE A 36 30.91 -8.47 13.55
CA ILE A 36 30.96 -7.01 13.44
C ILE A 36 30.21 -6.49 12.20
N THR A 37 30.30 -7.18 11.07
CA THR A 37 29.69 -6.69 9.82
C THR A 37 28.20 -7.01 9.70
N THR A 38 27.70 -8.03 10.42
CA THR A 38 26.31 -8.48 10.23
C THR A 38 25.35 -8.08 11.34
N ASN A 39 25.82 -7.61 12.51
CA ASN A 39 24.96 -7.28 13.66
C ASN A 39 23.91 -8.38 13.94
N HIS A 40 24.33 -9.65 13.97
CA HIS A 40 23.39 -10.78 13.95
C HIS A 40 22.51 -10.86 15.21
N ASP A 41 22.97 -10.30 16.33
CA ASP A 41 22.26 -10.35 17.62
C ASP A 41 21.22 -9.24 17.78
N GLN A 42 21.24 -8.23 16.90
CA GLN A 42 20.31 -7.11 16.99
C GLN A 42 18.95 -7.50 16.41
N LYS A 43 17.93 -7.45 17.27
CA LYS A 43 16.53 -7.70 16.91
C LYS A 43 15.65 -6.66 17.59
N ILE A 44 15.08 -5.77 16.78
CA ILE A 44 14.12 -4.75 17.18
C ILE A 44 12.75 -5.26 16.76
N GLN A 45 11.83 -5.35 17.70
CA GLN A 45 10.47 -5.75 17.39
C GLN A 45 9.74 -4.59 16.72
N VAL A 46 9.08 -4.87 15.58
CA VAL A 46 8.33 -3.86 14.84
C VAL A 46 7.04 -3.54 15.61
N PRO A 47 6.81 -2.26 15.97
CA PRO A 47 5.60 -1.85 16.68
C PRO A 47 4.38 -1.90 15.75
N ASP A 48 3.19 -1.99 16.35
CA ASP A 48 1.94 -1.75 15.64
C ASP A 48 1.76 -0.24 15.39
N LEU A 49 1.68 0.12 14.12
CA LEU A 49 1.51 1.48 13.63
C LEU A 49 0.12 1.71 13.03
N GLN A 50 -0.75 0.69 12.96
CA GLN A 50 -2.07 0.82 12.37
C GLN A 50 -2.89 1.90 13.07
N LYS A 51 -3.69 2.64 12.30
CA LYS A 51 -4.56 3.75 12.75
C LYS A 51 -3.83 4.96 13.33
N LEU A 52 -2.51 4.93 13.51
CA LEU A 52 -1.73 6.08 13.93
C LEU A 52 -1.57 7.08 12.80
N ASN A 53 -1.47 8.36 13.16
CA ASN A 53 -1.11 9.41 12.21
C ASN A 53 0.42 9.41 11.97
N LEU A 54 0.86 10.07 10.91
CA LEU A 54 2.27 10.08 10.52
C LEU A 54 3.20 10.70 11.58
N ALA A 55 2.73 11.66 12.37
CA ALA A 55 3.53 12.29 13.42
C ALA A 55 3.80 11.31 14.57
N ASP A 56 2.77 10.60 15.03
CA ASP A 56 2.90 9.59 16.09
C ASP A 56 3.80 8.43 15.62
N VAL A 57 3.67 8.03 14.35
CA VAL A 57 4.51 6.99 13.74
C VAL A 57 5.97 7.43 13.68
N ALA A 58 6.24 8.68 13.31
CA ALA A 58 7.60 9.20 13.25
C ALA A 58 8.27 9.17 14.62
N VAL A 59 7.55 9.56 15.68
CA VAL A 59 8.06 9.49 17.07
C VAL A 59 8.36 8.05 17.47
N LYS A 60 7.40 7.12 17.31
CA LYS A 60 7.58 5.71 17.67
C LYS A 60 8.75 5.03 16.95
N LEU A 61 8.92 5.30 15.65
CA LEU A 61 9.99 4.68 14.88
C LEU A 61 11.34 5.30 15.19
N GLN A 62 11.40 6.60 15.47
CA GLN A 62 12.63 7.28 15.88
C GLN A 62 13.17 6.76 17.22
N GLU A 63 12.30 6.48 18.19
CA GLU A 63 12.67 5.88 19.48
C GLU A 63 13.33 4.50 19.33
N LEU A 64 13.03 3.78 18.25
CA LEU A 64 13.54 2.45 17.93
C LEU A 64 14.68 2.47 16.90
N ASP A 65 15.20 3.64 16.52
CA ASP A 65 16.16 3.82 15.41
C ASP A 65 15.71 3.14 14.10
N LEU A 66 14.41 3.19 13.82
CA LEU A 66 13.79 2.67 12.59
C LEU A 66 13.45 3.83 11.65
N ALA A 67 13.54 3.56 10.35
CA ALA A 67 13.16 4.51 9.31
C ALA A 67 11.80 4.11 8.73
N TYR A 68 11.09 5.03 8.07
CA TYR A 68 9.90 4.70 7.30
C TYR A 68 9.94 5.23 5.87
N LYS A 69 9.12 4.60 5.02
CA LYS A 69 8.84 5.06 3.66
C LYS A 69 7.35 4.94 3.38
N ILE A 70 6.76 6.01 2.86
CA ILE A 70 5.35 6.05 2.52
C ILE A 70 5.14 5.39 1.15
N ILE A 71 4.11 4.55 1.08
CA ILE A 71 3.53 4.01 -0.14
C ILE A 71 2.15 4.65 -0.28
N ASP A 72 1.88 5.25 -1.44
CA ASP A 72 0.58 5.86 -1.71
C ASP A 72 -0.49 4.79 -1.90
N SER A 73 -1.56 4.85 -1.10
CA SER A 73 -2.76 4.06 -1.34
C SER A 73 -3.71 4.78 -2.29
N ALA A 74 -4.32 4.02 -3.20
CA ALA A 74 -5.45 4.50 -4.00
C ALA A 74 -6.82 4.22 -3.34
N SER A 75 -6.85 3.40 -2.28
CA SER A 75 -8.09 2.90 -1.68
C SER A 75 -8.32 3.50 -0.29
N PHE A 76 -9.44 4.19 -0.14
CA PHE A 76 -9.88 4.74 1.14
C PHE A 76 -10.62 3.68 1.95
N ASN A 77 -10.20 3.48 3.19
CA ASN A 77 -10.85 2.58 4.12
C ASN A 77 -11.58 3.40 5.21
N PRO A 78 -12.92 3.33 5.30
CA PRO A 78 -13.69 4.09 6.29
C PRO A 78 -13.49 3.59 7.73
N ALA A 79 -12.95 2.38 7.94
CA ALA A 79 -12.63 1.87 9.27
C ALA A 79 -11.37 2.49 9.89
N TYR A 80 -10.63 3.29 9.11
CA TYR A 80 -9.38 3.94 9.51
C TYR A 80 -9.52 5.46 9.45
N PRO A 81 -8.86 6.21 10.36
CA PRO A 81 -8.79 7.67 10.26
C PRO A 81 -8.16 8.13 8.93
N ARG A 82 -8.42 9.38 8.55
CA ARG A 82 -7.79 9.97 7.35
C ARG A 82 -6.30 10.15 7.58
N LYS A 83 -5.47 9.85 6.58
CA LYS A 83 -4.00 9.95 6.64
C LYS A 83 -3.35 9.07 7.72
N SER A 84 -4.07 8.09 8.27
CA SER A 84 -3.48 7.12 9.19
C SER A 84 -2.86 5.96 8.43
N VAL A 85 -2.01 5.17 9.09
CA VAL A 85 -1.50 3.92 8.52
C VAL A 85 -2.63 2.90 8.43
N ILE A 86 -2.79 2.27 7.26
CA ILE A 86 -3.67 1.11 7.03
C ILE A 86 -2.86 -0.17 7.12
N GLU A 87 -1.72 -0.20 6.44
CA GLU A 87 -0.83 -1.36 6.35
C GLU A 87 0.60 -0.93 6.59
N GLN A 88 1.38 -1.87 7.14
CA GLN A 88 2.81 -1.72 7.32
C GLN A 88 3.53 -2.97 6.84
N THR A 89 4.76 -2.81 6.39
CA THR A 89 5.64 -3.93 6.07
C THR A 89 7.07 -3.57 6.50
N PRO A 90 7.75 -4.39 7.33
CA PRO A 90 7.31 -5.66 7.93
C PRO A 90 6.11 -5.54 8.87
N GLU A 91 5.48 -6.67 9.19
CA GLU A 91 4.26 -6.72 10.00
C GLU A 91 4.57 -6.41 11.47
N ALA A 92 3.54 -6.01 12.23
CA ALA A 92 3.69 -5.79 13.66
C ALA A 92 4.11 -7.09 14.36
N GLY A 93 5.10 -7.01 15.24
CA GLY A 93 5.66 -8.17 15.93
C GLY A 93 6.84 -8.85 15.22
N ASP A 94 7.10 -8.52 13.95
CA ASP A 94 8.30 -8.99 13.24
C ASP A 94 9.58 -8.44 13.90
N PHE A 95 10.72 -9.10 13.64
CA PHE A 95 12.03 -8.63 14.11
C PHE A 95 12.86 -8.08 12.95
N VAL A 96 13.37 -6.86 13.15
CA VAL A 96 14.22 -6.15 12.19
C VAL A 96 15.50 -5.66 12.86
N LYS A 97 16.46 -5.20 12.05
CA LYS A 97 17.65 -4.50 12.52
C LYS A 97 17.41 -3.00 12.56
N GLU A 98 18.29 -2.24 13.21
CA GLU A 98 18.27 -0.78 13.15
C GLU A 98 18.28 -0.27 11.71
N LYS A 99 17.77 0.94 11.53
CA LYS A 99 17.71 1.68 10.26
C LYS A 99 16.94 0.94 9.17
N ARG A 100 16.22 -0.13 9.53
CA ARG A 100 15.31 -0.82 8.62
C ARG A 100 14.19 0.16 8.26
N LYS A 101 13.87 0.20 6.96
CA LYS A 101 12.74 0.97 6.44
C LYS A 101 11.46 0.17 6.61
N ILE A 102 10.52 0.72 7.38
CA ILE A 102 9.14 0.25 7.48
C ILE A 102 8.35 0.94 6.37
N TYR A 103 7.79 0.15 5.46
CA TYR A 103 6.93 0.64 4.41
C TYR A 103 5.53 0.82 4.97
N LEU A 104 4.95 2.00 4.78
CA LEU A 104 3.66 2.38 5.34
C LEU A 104 2.70 2.73 4.22
N THR A 105 1.57 2.04 4.17
CA THR A 105 0.46 2.40 3.28
C THR A 105 -0.51 3.27 4.07
N LEU A 106 -0.71 4.51 3.63
CA LEU A 106 -1.57 5.47 4.32
C LEU A 106 -2.99 5.46 3.79
N ASN A 107 -3.95 5.73 4.65
CA ASN A 107 -5.33 5.97 4.28
C ASN A 107 -5.47 7.33 3.58
N PRO A 108 -5.99 7.38 2.35
CA PRO A 108 -6.27 8.63 1.68
C PRO A 108 -7.18 9.56 2.49
N SER A 109 -7.23 10.83 2.11
CA SER A 109 -8.13 11.80 2.74
C SER A 109 -9.59 11.61 2.34
N LYS A 110 -9.83 11.02 1.16
CA LYS A 110 -11.14 10.75 0.57
C LYS A 110 -11.06 9.51 -0.33
N TYR A 111 -12.22 8.96 -0.66
CA TYR A 111 -12.35 7.99 -1.74
C TYR A 111 -11.74 8.51 -3.04
N ARG A 112 -11.20 7.60 -3.85
CA ARG A 112 -10.70 7.91 -5.19
C ARG A 112 -11.78 8.57 -6.04
N ASP A 113 -11.36 9.47 -6.92
CA ASP A 113 -12.27 10.09 -7.85
C ASP A 113 -12.57 9.16 -9.05
N VAL A 114 -13.82 9.20 -9.51
CA VAL A 114 -14.36 8.49 -10.66
C VAL A 114 -14.85 9.53 -11.67
N THR A 115 -14.52 9.33 -12.93
CA THR A 115 -14.97 10.19 -14.02
C THR A 115 -16.43 9.93 -14.36
N VAL A 116 -17.22 10.98 -14.45
CA VAL A 116 -18.64 10.93 -14.77
C VAL A 116 -18.81 10.57 -16.25
N PRO A 117 -19.52 9.47 -16.58
CA PRO A 117 -19.73 9.05 -17.95
C PRO A 117 -20.77 9.95 -18.65
N ASP A 118 -20.82 9.82 -19.98
CA ASP A 118 -21.88 10.43 -20.76
C ASP A 118 -23.17 9.62 -20.66
N LEU A 119 -24.15 10.16 -19.94
CA LEU A 119 -25.45 9.53 -19.75
C LEU A 119 -26.56 10.25 -20.52
N ASN A 120 -26.25 11.32 -21.28
CA ASN A 120 -27.27 12.06 -21.99
C ASN A 120 -27.96 11.15 -23.03
N GLY A 121 -29.30 11.20 -23.07
CA GLY A 121 -30.08 10.35 -23.95
C GLY A 121 -30.25 8.90 -23.49
N ARG A 122 -29.62 8.48 -22.38
CA ARG A 122 -29.85 7.16 -21.78
C ARG A 122 -31.15 7.15 -20.97
N THR A 123 -31.82 6.02 -20.93
CA THR A 123 -32.95 5.84 -20.00
C THR A 123 -32.48 5.84 -18.55
N LYS A 124 -33.32 6.28 -17.61
CA LYS A 124 -33.07 6.23 -16.16
C LYS A 124 -32.53 4.86 -15.72
N ARG A 125 -33.09 3.77 -16.23
CA ARG A 125 -32.68 2.40 -15.91
C ARG A 125 -31.24 2.11 -16.37
N GLN A 126 -30.91 2.48 -17.61
CA GLN A 126 -29.55 2.29 -18.15
C GLN A 126 -28.52 3.14 -17.39
N ALA A 127 -28.83 4.42 -17.19
CA ALA A 127 -27.98 5.34 -16.42
C ALA A 127 -27.76 4.83 -14.99
N SER A 128 -28.82 4.35 -14.33
CA SER A 128 -28.72 3.80 -12.98
C SER A 128 -27.84 2.55 -12.92
N SER A 129 -27.98 1.64 -13.89
CA SER A 129 -27.14 0.44 -13.96
C SER A 129 -25.67 0.79 -14.15
N GLN A 130 -25.38 1.72 -15.08
CA GLN A 130 -24.02 2.16 -15.38
C GLN A 130 -23.36 2.86 -14.20
N LEU A 131 -24.06 3.79 -13.54
CA LEU A 131 -23.53 4.48 -12.36
C LEU A 131 -23.23 3.52 -11.20
N ARG A 132 -24.12 2.55 -10.94
CA ARG A 132 -23.88 1.52 -9.90
C ARG A 132 -22.68 0.64 -10.23
N ALA A 133 -22.53 0.24 -11.49
CA ALA A 133 -21.38 -0.53 -11.93
C ALA A 133 -20.04 0.22 -11.71
N MET A 134 -20.08 1.55 -11.71
CA MET A 134 -18.93 2.42 -11.42
C MET A 134 -18.73 2.69 -9.93
N GLY A 135 -19.55 2.10 -9.05
CA GLY A 135 -19.50 2.35 -7.59
C GLY A 135 -20.06 3.70 -7.17
N LEU A 136 -20.97 4.27 -7.96
CA LEU A 136 -21.72 5.48 -7.65
C LEU A 136 -23.16 5.13 -7.28
N HIS A 137 -23.76 5.92 -6.41
CA HIS A 137 -25.15 5.74 -5.99
C HIS A 137 -26.06 6.73 -6.69
N ILE A 138 -27.30 6.34 -6.95
CA ILE A 138 -28.34 7.21 -7.51
C ILE A 138 -29.22 7.67 -6.36
N GLY A 139 -29.39 8.98 -6.22
CA GLY A 139 -30.27 9.58 -5.23
C GLY A 139 -31.75 9.46 -5.61
N THR A 140 -32.60 10.02 -4.77
CA THR A 140 -34.06 10.04 -4.95
C THR A 140 -34.56 11.37 -5.53
N ASP A 141 -33.72 12.40 -5.56
CA ASP A 141 -34.11 13.78 -5.84
C ASP A 141 -34.06 14.07 -7.34
N PHE A 142 -34.90 13.38 -8.09
CA PHE A 142 -34.99 13.55 -9.54
C PHE A 142 -35.58 14.92 -9.89
N THR A 143 -34.90 15.64 -10.77
CA THR A 143 -35.42 16.90 -11.36
C THR A 143 -35.95 16.59 -12.76
N PHE A 144 -37.10 17.16 -13.14
CA PHE A 144 -37.67 16.95 -14.46
C PHE A 144 -37.53 18.19 -15.33
N VAL A 145 -37.21 17.97 -16.61
CA VAL A 145 -37.16 19.00 -17.66
C VAL A 145 -38.10 18.63 -18.78
N ARG A 146 -38.60 19.65 -19.48
CA ARG A 146 -39.51 19.45 -20.61
C ARG A 146 -38.77 18.75 -21.75
N ASP A 147 -39.20 17.55 -22.11
CA ASP A 147 -38.54 16.73 -23.13
C ASP A 147 -39.52 15.75 -23.79
N ILE A 148 -39.24 15.34 -25.03
CA ILE A 148 -40.04 14.34 -25.74
C ILE A 148 -39.87 12.95 -25.10
N GLY A 149 -38.68 12.63 -24.61
CA GLY A 149 -38.34 11.35 -23.99
C GLY A 149 -38.66 11.33 -22.49
N LYS A 150 -39.67 10.55 -22.10
CA LYS A 150 -39.97 10.29 -20.69
C LYS A 150 -38.85 9.48 -20.02
N ASP A 151 -38.43 9.91 -18.82
CA ASP A 151 -37.39 9.24 -18.01
C ASP A 151 -36.03 9.10 -18.72
N VAL A 152 -35.78 9.95 -19.72
CA VAL A 152 -34.49 10.05 -20.41
C VAL A 152 -33.60 11.03 -19.67
N VAL A 153 -32.35 10.66 -19.42
CA VAL A 153 -31.38 11.51 -18.73
C VAL A 153 -30.99 12.68 -19.63
N ARG A 154 -31.15 13.89 -19.09
CA ARG A 154 -30.72 15.17 -19.69
C ARG A 154 -29.61 15.85 -18.91
N GLY A 155 -29.31 15.36 -17.71
CA GLY A 155 -28.22 15.88 -16.90
C GLY A 155 -28.06 15.08 -15.61
N ILE A 156 -26.98 15.39 -14.91
CA ILE A 156 -26.65 14.80 -13.62
C ILE A 156 -26.38 15.95 -12.65
N ARG A 157 -26.80 15.79 -11.41
CA ARG A 157 -26.51 16.71 -10.32
C ARG A 157 -25.73 16.00 -9.22
N PHE A 158 -24.80 16.72 -8.62
CA PHE A 158 -24.05 16.29 -7.45
C PHE A 158 -24.06 17.42 -6.42
N LYS A 159 -24.49 17.12 -5.19
CA LYS A 159 -24.63 18.10 -4.10
C LYS A 159 -25.40 19.35 -4.54
N GLY A 160 -26.49 19.15 -5.27
CA GLY A 160 -27.35 20.22 -5.78
C GLY A 160 -26.83 20.98 -6.99
N LYS A 161 -25.59 20.76 -7.46
CA LYS A 161 -25.02 21.42 -8.66
C LYS A 161 -25.04 20.50 -9.86
N THR A 162 -25.31 21.04 -11.05
CA THR A 162 -25.21 20.30 -12.31
C THR A 162 -23.75 20.00 -12.62
N ILE A 163 -23.46 18.76 -13.01
CA ILE A 163 -22.14 18.28 -13.41
C ILE A 163 -22.18 17.75 -14.84
N ASN A 164 -21.05 17.84 -15.52
CA ASN A 164 -20.88 17.46 -16.91
C ASN A 164 -20.15 16.13 -17.05
N LYS A 165 -20.24 15.55 -18.25
CA LYS A 165 -19.37 14.44 -18.67
C LYS A 165 -17.91 14.83 -18.49
N GLY A 166 -17.11 13.93 -17.91
CA GLY A 166 -15.69 14.16 -17.67
C GLY A 166 -15.39 14.77 -16.30
N ASP A 167 -16.39 15.30 -15.59
CA ASP A 167 -16.22 15.76 -14.21
C ASP A 167 -15.84 14.58 -13.30
N LYS A 168 -15.14 14.90 -12.21
CA LYS A 168 -14.67 13.91 -11.25
C LYS A 168 -15.49 13.97 -9.96
N VAL A 169 -16.01 12.83 -9.54
CA VAL A 169 -16.75 12.67 -8.29
C VAL A 169 -16.12 11.57 -7.45
N ALA A 170 -16.12 11.70 -6.13
CA ALA A 170 -15.57 10.65 -5.27
C ALA A 170 -16.38 9.35 -5.41
N LEU A 171 -15.74 8.19 -5.35
CA LEU A 171 -16.43 6.89 -5.26
C LEU A 171 -17.43 6.91 -4.09
N ASN A 172 -18.52 6.14 -4.21
CA ASN A 172 -19.65 6.13 -3.27
C ASN A 172 -20.41 7.47 -3.17
N SER A 173 -20.17 8.42 -4.08
CA SER A 173 -21.00 9.62 -4.17
C SER A 173 -22.42 9.30 -4.63
N ILE A 174 -23.38 10.07 -4.12
CA ILE A 174 -24.79 10.02 -4.54
C ILE A 174 -24.99 11.07 -5.63
N LEU A 175 -25.53 10.65 -6.78
CA LEU A 175 -25.83 11.48 -7.93
C LEU A 175 -27.33 11.51 -8.19
N ASP A 176 -27.87 12.69 -8.46
CA ASP A 176 -29.26 12.89 -8.82
C ASP A 176 -29.39 13.05 -10.33
N LEU A 177 -30.43 12.46 -10.92
CA LEU A 177 -30.65 12.54 -12.37
C LEU A 177 -31.62 13.67 -12.70
N VAL A 178 -31.30 14.40 -13.77
CA VAL A 178 -32.23 15.29 -14.46
C VAL A 178 -32.87 14.50 -15.59
N LEU A 179 -34.18 14.31 -15.54
CA LEU A 179 -34.94 13.44 -16.42
C LEU A 179 -35.93 14.21 -17.31
N GLY A 180 -36.20 13.70 -18.50
CA GLY A 180 -37.26 14.22 -19.36
C GLY A 180 -38.65 13.85 -18.84
N ASP A 181 -39.59 14.80 -18.92
CA ASP A 181 -40.98 14.63 -18.46
C ASP A 181 -41.91 13.96 -19.48
N GLY A 182 -41.46 13.81 -20.74
CA GLY A 182 -42.27 13.25 -21.84
C GLY A 182 -43.36 14.20 -22.37
N LYS A 183 -43.33 15.48 -22.01
CA LYS A 183 -44.31 16.52 -22.43
C LYS A 183 -43.74 17.49 -23.47
N GLY A 184 -42.61 17.14 -24.07
CA GLY A 184 -42.06 17.79 -25.25
C GLY A 184 -42.99 17.62 -26.46
N ARG A 185 -42.95 18.59 -27.37
CA ARG A 185 -43.62 18.50 -28.68
C ARG A 185 -42.61 18.04 -29.72
#